data_AF-A0A517MYM7-F1
#
_entry.id   AF-A0A517MYM7-F1
#
_cell.length_a   1.000
_cell.length_b   1.000
_cell.length_c   1.000
_cell.angle_alpha   90.00
_cell.angle_beta   90.00
_cell.angle_gamma   90.00
#
_symmetry.space_group_name_H-M   'P 1'
#
loop_
_entity.id
_entity.type
_entity.pdbx_description
1 polymer ?
#
loop_
_entity_poly.entity_id
_entity_poly.type
_entity_poly.pdbx_seq_one_letter_code
_entity_poly.pdbx_strand_id
1 'polypeptide(L)'
;MPSETNPPPMLPPEAKMIGTAASRKPGIRFSMKSLLIAMTGVAVICGLSIALPAEISLVFVGLIWFAITGLIFTTLFFASGEMRAFSIGAAIVASSMWTGIGGQFFQGIHRVLYFLLGGTEVPRGLAAWVDLLVIIVAAIANAVFCVHVKRFIDRHNQGEK
;
A
#
# COMPACT_ATOMS: atom_id res chain seq x y z
N MET A 1 54.80 -13.27 49.40
CA MET A 1 53.41 -13.01 49.83
C MET A 1 52.58 -12.75 48.59
N PRO A 2 51.61 -13.60 48.25
CA PRO A 2 50.70 -13.34 47.14
C PRO A 2 49.48 -12.52 47.61
N SER A 3 48.79 -11.92 46.63
CA SER A 3 47.42 -11.36 46.70
C SER A 3 47.26 -9.88 47.07
N GLU A 4 47.02 -9.03 46.05
CA GLU A 4 45.84 -8.17 46.03
C GLU A 4 45.50 -7.75 44.57
N THR A 5 44.92 -8.67 43.80
CA THR A 5 44.19 -8.29 42.58
C THR A 5 42.84 -7.74 42.99
N ASN A 6 42.71 -6.41 43.00
CA ASN A 6 41.41 -5.75 43.14
C ASN A 6 40.45 -6.26 42.05
N PRO A 7 39.25 -6.74 42.40
CA PRO A 7 38.26 -7.13 41.40
C PRO A 7 37.77 -5.89 40.63
N PRO A 8 37.45 -6.02 39.33
CA PRO A 8 36.93 -4.91 38.54
C PRO A 8 35.59 -4.42 39.12
N PRO A 9 35.31 -3.11 39.06
CA PRO A 9 34.08 -2.54 39.59
C PRO A 9 32.87 -3.16 38.90
N MET A 10 32.02 -3.84 39.67
CA MET A 10 30.71 -4.29 39.21
C MET A 10 29.84 -3.06 38.94
N LEU A 11 29.59 -2.79 37.65
CA LEU A 11 28.62 -1.80 37.22
C LEU A 11 27.23 -2.15 37.80
N PRO A 12 26.46 -1.15 38.27
CA PRO A 12 25.14 -1.39 38.83
C PRO A 12 24.20 -2.00 37.76
N PRO A 13 23.29 -2.91 38.16
CA PRO A 13 22.36 -3.59 37.26
C PRO A 13 21.37 -2.66 36.52
N GLU A 14 21.38 -1.36 36.85
CA GLU A 14 20.52 -0.35 36.23
C GLU A 14 20.97 0.07 34.82
N ALA A 15 22.23 -0.19 34.43
CA ALA A 15 22.71 0.14 33.09
C ALA A 15 22.18 -0.81 31.99
N LYS A 16 21.54 -1.94 32.35
CA LYS A 16 21.06 -2.95 31.40
C LYS A 16 19.58 -2.83 31.03
N MET A 17 18.83 -1.89 31.63
CA MET A 17 17.37 -1.78 31.46
C MET A 17 16.88 -0.48 30.78
N ILE A 18 17.72 0.20 30.00
CA ILE A 18 17.27 1.38 29.21
C ILE A 18 17.10 1.04 27.71
N GLY A 19 17.44 -0.18 27.29
CA GLY A 19 17.36 -0.61 25.88
C GLY A 19 16.03 -1.20 25.41
N THR A 20 15.00 -1.30 26.26
CA THR A 20 13.73 -1.99 25.97
C THR A 20 12.50 -1.10 26.07
N ALA A 21 12.67 0.22 25.93
CA ALA A 21 11.55 1.14 25.76
C ALA A 21 11.07 1.15 24.29
N ALA A 22 10.22 0.17 23.97
CA ALA A 22 9.12 0.28 23.02
C ALA A 22 9.38 1.04 21.71
N SER A 23 9.84 0.32 20.69
CA SER A 23 9.48 0.65 19.30
C SER A 23 7.98 0.33 19.10
N ARG A 24 7.11 1.17 19.68
CA ARG A 24 5.74 1.28 19.19
C ARG A 24 5.87 1.79 17.77
N LYS A 25 5.45 0.95 16.83
CA LYS A 25 5.19 1.34 15.43
C LYS A 25 4.62 2.76 15.43
N PRO A 26 5.16 3.71 14.64
CA PRO A 26 4.41 4.91 14.35
C PRO A 26 3.16 4.45 13.60
N GLY A 27 2.10 4.17 14.36
CA GLY A 27 0.77 3.97 13.82
C GLY A 27 0.51 5.21 13.00
N ILE A 28 0.28 5.02 11.71
CA ILE A 28 0.04 6.10 10.77
C ILE A 28 -1.11 6.92 11.35
N ARG A 29 -0.79 8.02 12.03
CA ARG A 29 -1.78 8.97 12.53
C ARG A 29 -2.21 9.76 11.30
N PHE A 30 -3.02 9.13 10.44
CA PHE A 30 -3.82 9.87 9.50
C PHE A 30 -4.65 10.84 10.33
N SER A 31 -4.30 12.12 10.27
CA SER A 31 -5.13 13.17 10.84
C SER A 31 -6.54 12.95 10.33
N MET A 32 -7.51 12.81 11.23
CA MET A 32 -8.90 12.53 10.87
C MET A 32 -9.42 13.55 9.85
N LYS A 33 -8.90 14.79 9.91
CA LYS A 33 -9.11 15.86 8.94
C LYS A 33 -8.56 15.54 7.54
N SER A 34 -7.35 14.99 7.45
CA SER A 34 -6.74 14.61 6.16
C SER A 34 -7.47 13.44 5.51
N LEU A 35 -7.94 12.48 6.30
CA LEU A 35 -8.77 11.38 5.80
C LEU A 35 -10.10 11.91 5.27
N LEU A 36 -10.77 12.79 6.03
CA LEU A 36 -12.03 13.41 5.62
C LEU A 36 -11.88 14.20 4.33
N ILE A 37 -10.86 15.04 4.22
CA ILE A 37 -10.58 15.81 3.00
C ILE A 37 -10.33 14.88 1.81
N ALA A 38 -9.55 13.80 1.99
CA ALA A 38 -9.31 12.83 0.93
C ALA A 38 -10.60 12.11 0.51
N MET A 39 -11.41 11.64 1.47
CA MET A 39 -12.69 10.97 1.18
C MET A 39 -13.69 11.91 0.50
N THR A 40 -13.82 13.15 0.97
CA THR A 40 -14.67 14.16 0.35
C THR A 40 -14.19 14.52 -1.05
N GLY A 41 -12.88 14.69 -1.25
CA GLY A 41 -12.29 14.93 -2.56
C GLY A 41 -12.58 13.80 -3.55
N VAL A 42 -12.38 12.54 -3.12
CA VAL A 42 -12.71 11.35 -3.94
C VAL A 42 -14.19 11.27 -4.23
N ALA A 43 -15.06 11.52 -3.25
CA ALA A 43 -16.52 11.49 -3.44
C ALA A 43 -17.00 12.58 -4.41
N VAL A 44 -16.45 13.79 -4.32
CA VAL A 44 -16.75 14.91 -5.24
C VAL A 44 -16.28 14.58 -6.65
N ILE A 45 -15.07 14.04 -6.81
CA ILE A 45 -14.56 13.59 -8.12
C ILE A 45 -15.45 12.48 -8.69
N CYS A 46 -15.88 11.53 -7.87
CA CYS A 46 -16.75 10.43 -8.26
C CYS A 46 -18.17 10.90 -8.63
N GLY A 47 -18.70 11.91 -7.95
CA GLY A 47 -20.00 12.52 -8.29
C GLY A 47 -19.94 13.35 -9.57
N LEU A 48 -18.85 14.11 -9.76
CA LEU A 48 -18.62 14.89 -10.98
C LEU A 48 -18.45 14.00 -12.22
N SER A 49 -17.83 12.84 -12.07
CA SER A 49 -17.58 11.94 -13.20
C SER A 49 -18.84 11.26 -13.76
N ILE A 50 -19.95 11.25 -13.03
CA ILE A 50 -21.25 10.78 -13.56
C ILE A 50 -21.83 11.77 -14.58
N ALA A 51 -21.54 13.07 -14.44
CA ALA A 51 -22.04 14.12 -15.31
C ALA A 51 -21.07 14.49 -16.46
N LEU A 52 -19.86 13.93 -16.46
CA LEU A 52 -18.82 14.27 -17.42
C LEU A 52 -18.82 13.32 -18.64
N PRO A 53 -18.49 13.84 -19.84
CA PRO A 53 -18.18 13.00 -21.00
C PRO A 53 -17.10 11.96 -20.70
N ALA A 54 -17.20 10.80 -21.34
CA ALA A 54 -16.31 9.66 -21.09
C ALA A 54 -14.83 10.00 -21.32
N GLU A 55 -14.56 10.88 -22.27
CA GLU A 55 -13.22 11.38 -22.62
C GLU A 55 -12.60 12.14 -21.44
N ILE A 56 -13.38 13.02 -20.80
CA ILE A 56 -12.91 13.79 -19.64
C ILE A 56 -12.71 12.85 -18.44
N SER A 57 -13.59 11.87 -18.27
CA SER A 57 -13.45 10.84 -17.23
C SER A 57 -12.13 10.06 -17.37
N LEU A 58 -11.75 9.69 -18.59
CA LEU A 58 -10.48 9.01 -18.86
C LEU A 58 -9.27 9.87 -18.52
N VAL A 59 -9.32 11.18 -18.79
CA VAL A 59 -8.25 12.11 -18.40
C VAL A 59 -8.08 12.16 -16.88
N PHE A 60 -9.18 12.25 -16.12
CA PHE A 60 -9.11 12.23 -14.65
C PHE A 60 -8.58 10.92 -14.09
N VAL A 61 -9.04 9.78 -14.61
CA VAL A 61 -8.53 8.46 -14.23
C VAL A 61 -7.02 8.35 -14.51
N GLY A 62 -6.58 8.84 -15.68
CA GLY A 62 -5.16 8.90 -16.03
C GLY A 62 -4.34 9.78 -15.08
N LEU A 63 -4.83 10.96 -14.72
CA LEU A 63 -4.15 11.85 -13.76
C LEU A 63 -4.03 11.21 -12.37
N ILE A 64 -5.11 10.58 -11.89
CA ILE A 64 -5.09 9.85 -10.61
C ILE A 64 -4.07 8.71 -10.67
N TRP A 65 -4.05 7.97 -11.77
CA TRP A 65 -3.10 6.88 -11.98
C TRP A 65 -1.64 7.36 -11.96
N PHE A 66 -1.33 8.44 -12.67
CA PHE A 66 0.01 9.05 -12.66
C PHE A 66 0.43 9.52 -11.26
N ALA A 67 -0.47 10.16 -10.52
CA ALA A 67 -0.19 10.60 -9.17
C ALA A 67 0.09 9.42 -8.22
N ILE A 68 -0.73 8.36 -8.29
CA ILE A 68 -0.57 7.16 -7.46
C ILE A 68 0.74 6.43 -7.80
N THR A 69 1.03 6.21 -9.08
CA THR A 69 2.25 5.52 -9.50
C THR A 69 3.50 6.33 -9.14
N GLY A 70 3.50 7.65 -9.34
CA GLY A 70 4.58 8.53 -8.90
C GLY A 70 4.83 8.45 -7.39
N LEU A 71 3.77 8.40 -6.58
CA LEU A 71 3.89 8.21 -5.13
C LEU A 71 4.49 6.84 -4.79
N ILE A 72 4.02 5.76 -5.42
CA ILE A 72 4.54 4.40 -5.22
C ILE A 72 6.04 4.32 -5.56
N PHE A 73 6.46 4.91 -6.68
CA PHE A 73 7.87 4.93 -7.08
C PHE A 73 8.70 5.76 -6.08
N THR A 74 8.21 6.91 -5.66
CA THR A 74 8.90 7.72 -4.64
C THR A 74 9.10 6.94 -3.34
N THR A 75 8.06 6.26 -2.86
CA THR A 75 8.16 5.46 -1.63
C THR A 75 9.02 4.20 -1.83
N LEU A 76 9.11 3.66 -3.06
CA LEU A 76 9.99 2.53 -3.38
C LEU A 76 11.48 2.87 -3.17
N PHE A 77 11.90 4.08 -3.56
CA PHE A 77 13.29 4.52 -3.47
C PHE A 77 13.64 5.13 -2.11
N PHE A 78 12.73 5.90 -1.51
CA PHE A 78 13.03 6.68 -0.30
C PHE A 78 12.52 6.05 1.01
N ALA A 79 11.55 5.13 0.98
CA ALA A 79 11.05 4.51 2.20
C ALA A 79 11.94 3.33 2.64
N SER A 80 11.97 3.08 3.94
CA SER A 80 12.64 1.93 4.55
C SER A 80 11.63 1.00 5.24
N GLY A 81 12.06 -0.21 5.60
CA GLY A 81 11.25 -1.12 6.42
C GLY A 81 9.99 -1.66 5.71
N GLU A 82 8.84 -1.55 6.37
CA GLU A 82 7.54 -2.08 5.90
C GLU A 82 6.95 -1.24 4.76
N MET A 83 7.16 0.08 4.76
CA MET A 83 6.67 0.99 3.71
C MET A 83 7.29 0.67 2.34
N ARG A 84 8.57 0.26 2.31
CA ARG A 84 9.23 -0.18 1.08
C ARG A 84 8.64 -1.49 0.55
N ALA A 85 8.37 -2.46 1.44
CA ALA A 85 7.75 -3.73 1.05
C ALA A 85 6.32 -3.54 0.52
N PHE A 86 5.56 -2.63 1.15
CA PHE A 86 4.25 -2.21 0.64
C PHE A 86 4.36 -1.62 -0.77
N SER A 87 5.31 -0.70 -0.97
CA SER A 87 5.52 -0.04 -2.27
C SER A 87 5.97 -1.01 -3.37
N ILE A 88 6.80 -2.01 -3.04
CA ILE A 88 7.17 -3.09 -3.98
C ILE A 88 5.91 -3.85 -4.43
N GLY A 89 5.07 -4.27 -3.49
CA GLY A 89 3.84 -5.00 -3.81
C GLY A 89 2.88 -4.18 -4.67
N ALA A 90 2.72 -2.90 -4.36
CA ALA A 90 1.90 -1.99 -5.17
C ALA A 90 2.49 -1.76 -6.57
N ALA A 91 3.82 -1.62 -6.70
CA ALA A 91 4.50 -1.43 -7.97
C ALA A 91 4.37 -2.65 -8.90
N ILE A 92 4.40 -3.88 -8.36
CA ILE A 92 4.20 -5.12 -9.14
C ILE A 92 2.79 -5.15 -9.75
N VAL A 93 1.78 -4.73 -9.00
CA VAL A 93 0.42 -4.66 -9.54
C VAL A 93 0.35 -3.59 -10.62
N ALA A 94 0.86 -2.38 -10.34
CA ALA A 94 0.84 -1.28 -11.31
C ALA A 94 1.55 -1.63 -12.63
N SER A 95 2.69 -2.34 -12.59
CA SER A 95 3.42 -2.75 -13.79
C SER A 95 2.77 -3.92 -14.51
N SER A 96 2.19 -4.89 -13.79
CA SER A 96 1.52 -6.04 -14.41
C SER A 96 0.25 -5.66 -15.16
N MET A 97 -0.43 -4.57 -14.78
CA MET A 97 -1.58 -4.05 -15.51
C MET A 97 -1.23 -3.54 -16.92
N TRP A 98 0.03 -3.19 -17.19
CA TRP A 98 0.48 -2.79 -18.53
C TRP A 98 0.73 -4.00 -19.45
N THR A 99 0.67 -5.21 -18.92
CA THR A 99 0.88 -6.45 -19.69
C THR A 99 -0.43 -6.95 -20.30
N GLY A 100 -0.33 -7.74 -21.37
CA GLY A 100 -1.52 -8.34 -22.02
C GLY A 100 -2.37 -9.21 -21.07
N ILE A 101 -1.76 -9.79 -20.03
CA ILE A 101 -2.46 -10.57 -18.98
C ILE A 101 -3.36 -9.65 -18.13
N GLY A 102 -2.92 -8.42 -17.84
CA GLY A 102 -3.73 -7.43 -17.15
C GLY A 102 -5.00 -7.08 -17.94
N GLY A 103 -4.89 -6.93 -19.26
CA GLY A 103 -6.04 -6.71 -20.14
C GLY A 103 -7.05 -7.87 -20.11
N GLN A 104 -6.58 -9.12 -20.09
CA GLN A 104 -7.46 -10.30 -19.99
C GLN A 104 -8.17 -10.38 -18.63
N PHE A 105 -7.51 -9.95 -17.56
CA PHE A 105 -8.12 -9.87 -16.23
C PHE A 105 -9.30 -8.89 -16.21
N PHE A 106 -9.15 -7.69 -16.77
CA PHE A 106 -10.28 -6.74 -16.87
C PHE A 106 -11.41 -7.27 -17.73
N GLN A 107 -11.12 -7.91 -18.85
CA GLN A 107 -12.16 -8.55 -19.67
C GLN A 107 -12.97 -9.57 -18.86
N GLY A 108 -12.31 -10.35 -17.99
CA GLY A 108 -12.98 -11.25 -17.06
C GLY A 108 -13.92 -10.51 -16.09
N ILE A 109 -13.46 -9.40 -15.51
CA ILE A 109 -14.25 -8.58 -14.59
C ILE A 109 -15.46 -7.97 -15.29
N HIS A 110 -15.27 -7.36 -16.46
CA HIS A 110 -16.37 -6.79 -17.26
C HIS A 110 -17.40 -7.86 -17.62
N ARG A 111 -16.96 -9.09 -17.92
CA ARG A 111 -17.87 -10.21 -18.18
C ARG A 111 -18.70 -10.58 -16.95
N VAL A 112 -18.08 -10.64 -15.78
CA VAL A 112 -18.78 -10.89 -14.51
C VAL A 112 -19.77 -9.76 -14.19
N LEU A 113 -19.36 -8.49 -14.39
CA LEU A 113 -20.23 -7.33 -14.19
C LEU A 113 -21.43 -7.36 -15.13
N TYR A 114 -21.21 -7.69 -16.40
CA TYR A 114 -22.27 -7.83 -17.40
C TYR A 114 -23.32 -8.86 -16.97
N PHE A 115 -22.89 -10.03 -16.48
CA PHE A 115 -23.81 -11.04 -15.95
C PHE A 115 -24.55 -10.56 -14.70
N LEU A 116 -23.86 -9.90 -13.76
CA LEU A 116 -24.47 -9.36 -12.54
C LEU A 116 -25.52 -8.27 -12.81
N LEU A 117 -25.29 -7.46 -13.84
CA LEU A 117 -26.20 -6.38 -14.26
C LEU A 117 -27.29 -6.85 -15.23
N GLY A 118 -27.52 -8.16 -15.34
CA GLY A 118 -28.60 -8.73 -16.15
C GLY A 118 -28.39 -8.59 -17.66
N GLY A 119 -27.14 -8.51 -18.12
CA GLY A 119 -26.79 -8.36 -19.53
C GLY A 119 -26.84 -6.91 -20.04
N THR A 120 -26.77 -5.93 -19.15
CA THR A 120 -26.64 -4.52 -19.55
C THR A 120 -25.18 -4.14 -19.72
N GLU A 121 -24.86 -3.43 -20.81
CA GLU A 121 -23.51 -2.94 -21.05
C GLU A 121 -23.17 -1.79 -20.09
N VAL A 122 -21.97 -1.87 -19.50
CA VAL A 122 -21.47 -0.82 -18.61
C VAL A 122 -21.01 0.37 -19.47
N PRO A 123 -21.48 1.59 -19.21
CA PRO A 123 -21.01 2.78 -19.92
C PRO A 123 -19.48 2.91 -19.82
N ARG A 124 -18.80 3.26 -20.92
CA ARG A 124 -17.32 3.34 -20.98
C ARG A 124 -16.70 4.21 -19.88
N GLY A 125 -17.36 5.31 -19.52
CA GLY A 125 -16.92 6.16 -18.41
C GLY A 125 -16.92 5.42 -17.07
N LEU A 126 -18.01 4.71 -16.76
CA LEU A 126 -18.15 3.92 -15.54
C LEU A 126 -17.19 2.72 -15.51
N ALA A 127 -16.99 2.07 -16.66
CA ALA A 127 -16.04 0.97 -16.81
C ALA A 127 -14.62 1.37 -16.39
N ALA A 128 -14.15 2.56 -16.79
CA ALA A 128 -12.83 3.06 -16.41
C ALA A 128 -12.67 3.27 -14.90
N TRP A 129 -13.72 3.71 -14.20
CA TRP A 129 -13.72 3.86 -12.74
C TRP A 129 -13.72 2.51 -12.02
N VAL A 130 -14.48 1.54 -12.53
CA VAL A 130 -14.49 0.18 -12.01
C VAL A 130 -13.10 -0.45 -12.16
N ASP A 131 -12.46 -0.29 -13.32
CA ASP A 131 -11.11 -0.78 -13.57
C ASP A 131 -10.11 -0.14 -12.61
N LEU A 132 -10.16 1.18 -12.43
CA LEU A 132 -9.32 1.89 -11.47
C LEU A 132 -9.51 1.38 -10.03
N LEU A 133 -10.77 1.20 -9.60
CA LEU A 133 -11.10 0.69 -8.26
C LEU A 133 -10.52 -0.71 -8.04
N VAL A 134 -10.71 -1.60 -9.01
CA VAL A 134 -10.17 -2.96 -8.98
C VAL A 134 -8.66 -2.94 -8.84
N ILE A 135 -7.97 -2.09 -9.61
CA ILE A 135 -6.51 -1.99 -9.53
C ILE A 135 -6.07 -1.51 -8.15
N ILE A 136 -6.73 -0.49 -7.61
CA ILE A 136 -6.41 0.04 -6.28
C ILE A 136 -6.57 -1.07 -5.23
N VAL A 137 -7.67 -1.81 -5.26
CA VAL A 137 -7.91 -2.91 -4.31
C VAL A 137 -6.87 -4.00 -4.47
N ALA A 138 -6.57 -4.42 -5.70
CA ALA A 138 -5.54 -5.43 -5.98
C ALA A 138 -4.14 -4.97 -5.50
N ALA A 139 -3.80 -3.70 -5.75
CA ALA A 139 -2.53 -3.11 -5.33
C ALA A 139 -2.41 -3.07 -3.80
N ILE A 140 -3.46 -2.65 -3.09
CA ILE A 140 -3.49 -2.64 -1.62
C ILE A 140 -3.38 -4.07 -1.08
N ALA A 141 -4.16 -5.01 -1.61
CA ALA A 141 -4.13 -6.41 -1.17
C ALA A 141 -2.73 -7.02 -1.34
N ASN A 142 -2.10 -6.81 -2.50
CA ASN A 142 -0.75 -7.32 -2.77
C ASN A 142 0.30 -6.64 -1.89
N ALA A 143 0.19 -5.32 -1.70
CA ALA A 143 1.09 -4.56 -0.84
C ALA A 143 1.01 -5.01 0.63
N VAL A 144 -0.19 -5.28 1.15
CA VAL A 144 -0.42 -5.84 2.49
C VAL A 144 0.17 -7.25 2.59
N PHE A 145 0.00 -8.08 1.56
CA PHE A 145 0.60 -9.41 1.50
C PHE A 145 2.14 -9.35 1.58
N CYS A 146 2.78 -8.49 0.80
CA CYS A 146 4.24 -8.29 0.85
C CYS A 146 4.73 -7.87 2.25
N VAL A 147 3.98 -7.01 2.96
CA VAL A 147 4.29 -6.64 4.34
C VAL A 147 4.17 -7.84 5.29
N HIS A 148 3.15 -8.68 5.13
CA HIS A 148 2.99 -9.88 5.95
C HIS A 148 4.11 -10.89 5.71
N VAL A 149 4.48 -11.12 4.45
CA VAL A 149 5.61 -11.99 4.09
C VAL A 149 6.91 -11.47 4.68
N LYS A 150 7.18 -10.17 4.56
CA LYS A 150 8.36 -9.55 5.18
C LYS A 150 8.38 -9.79 6.70
N ARG A 151 7.27 -9.52 7.40
CA ARG A 151 7.16 -9.74 8.85
C ARG A 151 7.32 -11.21 9.24
N PHE A 152 6.96 -12.14 8.37
CA PHE A 152 7.19 -13.57 8.58
C PHE A 152 8.68 -13.91 8.50
N ILE A 153 9.36 -13.44 7.45
CA ILE A 153 10.80 -13.63 7.25
C ILE A 153 11.62 -12.99 8.37
N ASP A 154 11.30 -11.74 8.74
CA ASP A 154 12.00 -11.02 9.81
C ASP A 154 11.90 -11.76 11.17
N ARG A 155 10.74 -12.39 11.44
CA ARG A 155 10.54 -13.20 12.65
C ARG A 155 11.33 -14.51 12.61
N HIS A 156 11.38 -15.18 11.47
CA HIS A 156 12.16 -16.42 11.31
C HIS A 156 13.65 -16.17 11.51
N ASN A 157 14.19 -15.11 10.90
CA ASN A 157 15.61 -14.76 10.99
C ASN A 157 16.05 -14.28 12.40
N GLN A 158 15.10 -13.88 13.25
CA GLN A 158 15.37 -13.52 14.64
C GLN A 158 15.33 -14.72 15.60
N GLY A 159 14.62 -15.79 15.24
CA GLY A 159 14.60 -17.04 16.02
C GLY A 159 15.84 -17.92 15.81
N GLU A 160 16.61 -17.67 14.75
CA GLU A 160 17.88 -18.37 14.44
C GLU A 160 19.13 -17.65 15.00
N LYS A 161 18.98 -16.52 15.69
CA LYS A 161 20.08 -15.78 16.34
C LYS A 161 20.07 -15.98 17.85
#